data_AF-A0A937BQG9-F1
#
_entry.id   AF-A0A937BQG9-F1
#
_cell.length_a   1.000
_cell.length_b   1.000
_cell.length_c   1.000
_cell.angle_alpha   90.00
_cell.angle_beta   90.00
_cell.angle_gamma   90.00
#
_symmetry.space_group_name_H-M   'P 1'
#
loop_
_entity.id
_entity.type
_entity.pdbx_description
1 polymer ?
#
loop_
_entity_poly.entity_id
_entity_poly.type
_entity_poly.pdbx_seq_one_letter_code
_entity_poly.pdbx_strand_id
1 'polypeptide(L)'
;MKTTYLPSYRQLYIAILLLLTVACKKGKTTIQERSFYMGVTPWSADFTVADVDTSYSFINNYCDIISNHFDEGIPYEEAVKNAAAPIALQDDINYRLLKTSSSKRVFLSVSALNLTRKEKSDYYSKSIVTDSIKNYWKQLDFDHPKIITAYINYISWLIDAFKPIYINFGVESNNPLWDATAFIHYTNFISNVYSQLKVKYPGI
;
A
#
# COMPACT_ATOMS: atom_id res chain seq x y z
N MET A 1 10.47 -84.76 15.78
CA MET A 1 10.57 -83.73 16.84
C MET A 1 10.87 -82.39 16.18
N LYS A 2 9.94 -81.42 16.22
CA LYS A 2 10.19 -80.04 15.79
C LYS A 2 10.44 -79.20 17.04
N THR A 3 11.64 -78.68 17.19
CA THR A 3 12.03 -77.76 18.26
C THR A 3 11.64 -76.34 17.88
N THR A 4 10.63 -75.80 18.54
CA THR A 4 10.24 -74.38 18.46
C THR A 4 11.17 -73.54 19.31
N TYR A 5 11.98 -72.70 18.67
CA TYR A 5 12.82 -71.70 19.33
C TYR A 5 11.96 -70.53 19.81
N LEU A 6 11.87 -70.33 21.13
CA LEU A 6 11.32 -69.11 21.71
C LEU A 6 12.43 -68.04 21.78
N PRO A 7 12.22 -66.83 21.24
CA PRO A 7 13.20 -65.76 21.32
C PRO A 7 13.41 -65.32 22.78
N SER A 8 14.67 -65.06 23.16
CA SER A 8 14.99 -64.61 24.52
C SER A 8 14.41 -63.22 24.78
N TYR A 9 13.96 -62.97 26.02
CA TYR A 9 13.39 -61.69 26.45
C TYR A 9 14.24 -60.47 26.03
N ARG A 10 15.55 -60.65 25.90
CA ARG A 10 16.51 -59.62 25.45
C ARG A 10 16.27 -59.16 24.01
N GLN A 11 15.85 -60.05 23.10
CA GLN A 11 15.48 -59.69 21.73
C GLN A 11 14.14 -58.95 21.68
N LEU A 12 13.21 -59.29 22.59
CA LEU A 12 11.92 -58.60 22.74
C LEU A 12 12.12 -57.16 23.24
N TYR A 13 12.99 -56.94 24.23
CA TYR A 13 13.31 -55.61 24.73
C TYR A 13 13.99 -54.71 23.69
N ILE A 14 14.92 -55.25 22.90
CA ILE A 14 15.58 -54.51 21.82
C ILE A 14 14.56 -54.14 20.72
N ALA A 15 13.65 -55.05 20.36
CA ALA A 15 12.59 -54.79 19.40
C ALA A 15 11.61 -53.70 19.89
N ILE A 16 11.23 -53.72 21.17
CA ILE A 16 10.35 -52.70 21.77
C ILE A 16 11.05 -51.32 21.82
N LEU A 17 12.35 -51.27 22.15
CA LEU A 17 13.12 -50.02 22.16
C LEU A 17 13.26 -49.40 20.75
N LEU A 18 13.43 -50.25 19.72
CA LEU A 18 13.47 -49.81 18.32
C LEU A 18 12.09 -49.36 17.80
N LEU A 19 10.99 -49.93 18.30
CA LEU A 19 9.64 -49.49 17.93
C LEU A 19 9.30 -48.12 18.54
N LEU A 20 9.81 -47.80 19.72
CA LEU A 20 9.58 -46.51 20.39
C LEU A 20 10.28 -45.32 19.71
N THR A 21 11.36 -45.54 18.95
CA THR A 21 12.06 -44.45 18.23
C THR A 21 11.47 -44.14 16.86
N VAL A 22 10.65 -45.04 16.30
CA VAL A 22 9.99 -44.86 14.99
C VAL A 22 8.57 -44.26 15.14
N ALA A 23 7.98 -44.34 16.33
CA ALA A 23 6.59 -43.92 16.57
C ALA A 23 6.35 -42.40 16.69
N CYS A 24 7.39 -41.56 16.64
CA CYS A 24 7.26 -40.12 16.80
C CYS A 24 7.84 -39.33 15.61
N LYS A 25 7.34 -39.59 14.40
CA LYS A 25 7.35 -38.55 13.36
C LYS A 25 6.22 -37.58 13.69
N LYS A 26 6.55 -36.50 14.42
CA LYS A 26 5.69 -35.32 14.51
C LYS A 26 5.28 -34.98 13.08
N GLY A 27 4.00 -35.14 12.75
CA GLY A 27 3.51 -34.91 11.40
C GLY A 27 4.04 -33.56 10.95
N LYS A 28 4.67 -33.51 9.76
CA LYS A 28 5.06 -32.23 9.18
C LYS A 28 3.78 -31.41 9.11
N THR A 29 3.65 -30.42 10.00
CA THR A 29 2.63 -29.40 9.85
C THR A 29 2.99 -28.72 8.53
N THR A 30 2.27 -29.07 7.47
CA THR A 30 2.32 -28.31 6.24
C THR A 30 1.92 -26.91 6.64
N ILE A 31 2.89 -25.98 6.68
CA ILE A 31 2.59 -24.57 6.85
C ILE A 31 1.66 -24.24 5.68
N GLN A 32 0.39 -24.02 5.99
CA GLN A 32 -0.58 -23.64 4.99
C GLN A 32 -0.22 -22.20 4.59
N GLU A 33 0.48 -22.06 3.48
CA GLU A 33 0.74 -20.76 2.89
C GLU A 33 -0.59 -20.17 2.38
N ARG A 34 -0.88 -18.93 2.76
CA ARG A 34 -2.03 -18.19 2.25
C ARG A 34 -1.79 -17.81 0.79
N SER A 35 -2.81 -17.89 -0.05
CA SER A 35 -2.76 -17.51 -1.47
C SER A 35 -2.96 -16.01 -1.72
N PHE A 36 -2.93 -15.19 -0.68
CA PHE A 36 -3.19 -13.75 -0.75
C PHE A 36 -2.19 -12.97 0.11
N TYR A 37 -1.98 -11.69 -0.24
CA TYR A 37 -1.21 -10.77 0.59
C TYR A 37 -2.10 -10.18 1.68
N MET A 38 -1.69 -10.32 2.93
CA MET A 38 -2.31 -9.61 4.05
C MET A 38 -1.59 -8.30 4.29
N GLY A 39 -2.34 -7.21 4.41
CA GLY A 39 -1.78 -5.89 4.66
C GLY A 39 -2.74 -4.96 5.37
N VAL A 40 -2.19 -3.89 5.92
CA VAL A 40 -2.93 -2.81 6.58
C VAL A 40 -2.29 -1.46 6.22
N THR A 41 -3.00 -0.38 6.53
CA THR A 41 -2.44 0.98 6.47
C THR A 41 -1.59 1.26 7.71
N PRO A 42 -0.54 2.09 7.65
CA PRO A 42 0.23 2.51 8.82
C PRO A 42 -0.51 3.56 9.68
N TRP A 43 -1.85 3.55 9.64
CA TRP A 43 -2.68 4.46 10.42
C TRP A 43 -2.67 4.02 11.88
N SER A 44 -2.06 4.83 12.72
CA SER A 44 -1.87 4.52 14.12
C SER A 44 -3.13 4.77 14.94
N ALA A 45 -3.19 4.12 16.11
CA ALA A 45 -4.28 4.31 17.06
C ALA A 45 -4.31 5.76 17.60
N ASP A 46 -3.15 6.40 17.70
CA ASP A 46 -2.96 7.81 18.01
C ASP A 46 -1.75 8.36 17.23
N PHE A 47 -1.62 9.67 17.08
CA PHE A 47 -0.54 10.33 16.33
C PHE A 47 0.72 10.58 17.16
N THR A 48 0.92 9.79 18.22
CA THR A 48 2.19 9.78 18.95
C THR A 48 3.26 9.01 18.17
N VAL A 49 4.53 9.36 18.36
CA VAL A 49 5.65 8.64 17.73
C VAL A 49 5.62 7.14 18.07
N ALA A 50 5.25 6.80 19.31
CA ALA A 50 5.20 5.42 19.78
C ALA A 50 4.11 4.59 19.10
N ASP A 51 2.93 5.17 18.86
CA ASP A 51 1.82 4.45 18.22
C ASP A 51 2.02 4.31 16.71
N VAL A 52 2.68 5.29 16.08
CA VAL A 52 3.15 5.18 14.70
C VAL A 52 4.18 4.04 14.58
N ASP A 53 5.16 3.99 15.49
CA ASP A 53 6.18 2.93 15.50
C ASP A 53 5.58 1.54 15.76
N THR A 54 4.55 1.47 16.60
CA THR A 54 3.78 0.23 16.83
C THR A 54 3.10 -0.24 15.55
N SER A 55 2.51 0.67 14.78
CA SER A 55 1.81 0.37 13.52
C SER A 55 2.78 -0.16 12.47
N TYR A 56 3.93 0.49 12.28
CA TYR A 56 4.97 -0.01 11.39
C TYR A 56 5.58 -1.32 11.86
N SER A 57 5.75 -1.51 13.17
CA SER A 57 6.26 -2.77 13.74
C SER A 57 5.30 -3.93 13.45
N PHE A 58 3.99 -3.71 13.60
CA PHE A 58 2.99 -4.71 13.25
C PHE A 58 3.06 -5.08 11.76
N ILE A 59 3.10 -4.09 10.88
CA ILE A 59 3.21 -4.30 9.43
C ILE A 59 4.48 -5.09 9.10
N ASN A 60 5.62 -4.65 9.64
CA ASN A 60 6.92 -5.25 9.35
C ASN A 60 7.02 -6.71 9.83
N ASN A 61 6.35 -7.06 10.94
CA ASN A 61 6.43 -8.40 11.51
C ASN A 61 5.36 -9.36 10.97
N TYR A 62 4.17 -8.86 10.58
CA TYR A 62 3.02 -9.73 10.33
C TYR A 62 2.38 -9.59 8.95
N CYS A 63 2.64 -8.51 8.22
CA CYS A 63 2.03 -8.27 6.90
C CYS A 63 2.96 -8.66 5.74
N ASP A 64 2.37 -8.93 4.58
CA ASP A 64 3.07 -9.17 3.31
C ASP A 64 3.16 -7.89 2.47
N ILE A 65 2.17 -6.99 2.64
CA ILE A 65 2.01 -5.74 1.90
C ILE A 65 1.64 -4.59 2.85
N ILE A 66 2.14 -3.40 2.59
CA ILE A 66 1.72 -2.15 3.25
C ILE A 66 0.84 -1.34 2.30
N SER A 67 -0.23 -0.75 2.82
CA SER A 67 -1.10 0.17 2.09
C SER A 67 -0.81 1.62 2.49
N ASN A 68 -0.02 2.34 1.71
CA ASN A 68 0.19 3.77 1.94
C ASN A 68 -0.96 4.57 1.32
N HIS A 69 -1.51 5.51 2.07
CA HIS A 69 -2.55 6.42 1.61
C HIS A 69 -2.00 7.86 1.62
N PHE A 70 -2.18 8.57 0.51
CA PHE A 70 -1.94 9.99 0.33
C PHE A 70 -3.26 10.71 0.06
N ASP A 71 -3.69 11.52 1.03
CA ASP A 71 -5.00 12.21 1.06
C ASP A 71 -4.87 13.68 1.51
N GLU A 72 -3.64 14.18 1.65
CA GLU A 72 -3.30 15.48 2.25
C GLU A 72 -3.27 16.64 1.23
N GLY A 73 -3.77 16.42 0.02
CA GLY A 73 -3.78 17.38 -1.09
C GLY A 73 -2.68 17.15 -2.13
N ILE A 74 -2.77 17.87 -3.25
CA ILE A 74 -1.81 17.78 -4.38
C ILE A 74 -0.99 19.09 -4.45
N PRO A 75 0.35 19.03 -4.56
CA PRO A 75 1.19 20.22 -4.73
C PRO A 75 1.16 20.66 -6.21
N TYR A 76 0.04 21.24 -6.64
CA TYR A 76 -0.26 21.41 -8.05
C TYR A 76 0.77 22.22 -8.84
N GLU A 77 1.35 23.30 -8.29
CA GLU A 77 2.34 24.09 -9.02
C GLU A 77 3.63 23.35 -9.26
N GLU A 78 4.14 22.69 -8.22
CA GLU A 78 5.34 21.89 -8.30
C GLU A 78 5.11 20.72 -9.27
N ALA A 79 3.97 20.05 -9.13
CA ALA A 79 3.64 18.86 -9.90
C ALA A 79 3.43 19.17 -11.38
N VAL A 80 2.66 20.21 -11.74
CA VAL A 80 2.43 20.55 -13.16
C VAL A 80 3.72 20.95 -13.88
N LYS A 81 4.65 21.61 -13.16
CA LYS A 81 5.96 22.03 -13.68
C LYS A 81 6.99 20.91 -13.68
N ASN A 82 6.63 19.74 -13.11
CA ASN A 82 7.57 18.66 -12.81
C ASN A 82 8.82 19.16 -12.05
N ALA A 83 8.61 20.11 -11.15
CA ALA A 83 9.64 20.62 -10.26
C ALA A 83 9.86 19.66 -9.08
N ALA A 84 10.83 19.95 -8.22
CA ALA A 84 10.97 19.19 -6.98
C ALA A 84 9.71 19.29 -6.13
N ALA A 85 9.28 18.15 -5.57
CA ALA A 85 8.18 18.11 -4.60
C ALA A 85 8.48 19.03 -3.39
N PRO A 86 7.46 19.57 -2.70
CA PRO A 86 7.68 20.31 -1.46
C PRO A 86 8.51 19.50 -0.46
N ILE A 87 9.42 20.15 0.28
CA ILE A 87 10.32 19.49 1.24
C ILE A 87 9.51 18.63 2.23
N ALA A 88 8.41 19.15 2.76
CA ALA A 88 7.55 18.39 3.68
C ALA A 88 6.92 17.12 3.07
N LEU A 89 6.71 17.08 1.75
CA LEU A 89 6.28 15.86 1.05
C LEU A 89 7.44 14.88 0.87
N GLN A 90 8.63 15.39 0.52
CA GLN A 90 9.83 14.55 0.42
C GLN A 90 10.17 13.90 1.76
N ASP A 91 10.08 14.65 2.85
CA ASP A 91 10.32 14.15 4.21
C ASP A 91 9.28 13.08 4.60
N ASP A 92 8.00 13.25 4.26
CA ASP A 92 6.97 12.24 4.51
C ASP A 92 7.21 10.96 3.71
N ILE A 93 7.56 11.09 2.42
CA ILE A 93 7.91 9.95 1.57
C ILE A 93 9.12 9.20 2.16
N ASN A 94 10.18 9.92 2.51
CA ASN A 94 11.39 9.34 3.08
C ASN A 94 11.11 8.67 4.43
N TYR A 95 10.30 9.29 5.29
CA TYR A 95 9.90 8.72 6.56
C TYR A 95 9.19 7.37 6.37
N ARG A 96 8.20 7.30 5.48
CA ARG A 96 7.45 6.07 5.16
C ARG A 96 8.37 4.99 4.59
N LEU A 97 9.30 5.35 3.70
CA LEU A 97 10.29 4.42 3.14
C LEU A 97 11.22 3.87 4.24
N LEU A 98 11.73 4.73 5.13
CA LEU A 98 12.63 4.32 6.22
C LEU A 98 11.93 3.41 7.26
N LYS A 99 10.65 3.63 7.51
CA LYS A 99 9.86 2.83 8.46
C LYS A 99 9.35 1.52 7.87
N THR A 100 9.33 1.39 6.54
CA THR A 100 8.87 0.18 5.84
C THR A 100 10.04 -0.76 5.57
N SER A 101 9.96 -2.01 6.01
CA SER A 101 10.96 -3.03 5.67
C SER A 101 11.00 -3.25 4.15
N SER A 102 12.20 -3.33 3.58
CA SER A 102 12.41 -3.61 2.14
C SER A 102 11.85 -4.95 1.66
N SER A 103 11.49 -5.84 2.59
CA SER A 103 10.80 -7.11 2.29
C SER A 103 9.30 -6.93 1.99
N LYS A 104 8.71 -5.76 2.29
CA LYS A 104 7.29 -5.52 2.10
C LYS A 104 6.97 -5.07 0.69
N ARG A 105 5.89 -5.64 0.15
CA ARG A 105 5.25 -5.11 -1.04
C ARG A 105 4.52 -3.81 -0.69
N VAL A 106 4.35 -2.92 -1.66
CA VAL A 106 3.64 -1.66 -1.45
C VAL A 106 2.39 -1.61 -2.33
N PHE A 107 1.27 -1.22 -1.72
CA PHE A 107 0.06 -0.74 -2.37
C PHE A 107 -0.04 0.76 -2.11
N LEU A 108 -0.20 1.57 -3.16
CA LEU A 108 -0.41 3.02 -3.04
C LEU A 108 -1.87 3.37 -3.29
N SER A 109 -2.49 4.10 -2.38
CA SER A 109 -3.73 4.83 -2.60
C SER A 109 -3.43 6.32 -2.63
N VAL A 110 -3.74 6.99 -3.74
CA VAL A 110 -3.48 8.41 -3.95
C VAL A 110 -4.80 9.08 -4.29
N SER A 111 -5.27 9.98 -3.44
CA SER A 111 -6.59 10.58 -3.63
C SER A 111 -6.56 11.70 -4.66
N ALA A 112 -7.45 11.63 -5.65
CA ALA A 112 -7.77 12.74 -6.55
C ALA A 112 -8.81 13.70 -5.96
N LEU A 113 -9.45 13.30 -4.86
CA LEU A 113 -10.57 13.99 -4.24
C LEU A 113 -10.17 14.55 -2.89
N ASN A 114 -10.84 15.59 -2.42
CA ASN A 114 -10.70 16.02 -1.03
C ASN A 114 -11.46 15.05 -0.09
N LEU A 115 -11.40 15.29 1.21
CA LEU A 115 -12.04 14.44 2.22
C LEU A 115 -13.57 14.34 2.09
N THR A 116 -14.20 15.25 1.35
CA THR A 116 -15.65 15.16 1.07
C THR A 116 -15.98 14.09 0.02
N ARG A 117 -14.98 13.59 -0.72
CA ARG A 117 -15.11 12.55 -1.76
C ARG A 117 -16.02 12.91 -2.94
N LYS A 118 -16.28 14.20 -3.16
CA LYS A 118 -17.09 14.70 -4.29
C LYS A 118 -16.54 15.99 -4.91
N GLU A 119 -15.41 16.45 -4.42
CA GLU A 119 -14.70 17.63 -4.90
C GLU A 119 -13.24 17.27 -5.10
N LYS A 120 -12.58 18.04 -5.96
CA LYS A 120 -11.17 17.87 -6.29
C LYS A 120 -10.31 18.02 -5.03
N SER A 121 -9.22 17.26 -4.96
CA SER A 121 -8.24 17.37 -3.89
C SER A 121 -7.76 18.81 -3.72
N ASP A 122 -7.63 19.25 -2.48
CA ASP A 122 -7.12 20.57 -2.14
C ASP A 122 -5.63 20.69 -2.51
N TYR A 123 -5.09 21.91 -2.44
CA TYR A 123 -3.65 22.09 -2.51
C TYR A 123 -2.99 21.37 -1.33
N TYR A 124 -1.82 20.73 -1.54
CA TYR A 124 -1.10 20.00 -0.50
C TYR A 124 -0.97 20.84 0.79
N SER A 125 -1.51 20.30 1.87
CA SER A 125 -1.75 21.03 3.13
C SER A 125 -0.48 21.58 3.78
N LYS A 126 0.67 20.96 3.54
CA LYS A 126 1.99 21.38 4.07
C LYS A 126 2.79 22.25 3.08
N SER A 127 2.23 22.62 1.92
CA SER A 127 2.88 23.55 1.00
C SER A 127 2.82 24.99 1.49
N ILE A 128 3.92 25.72 1.29
CA ILE A 128 4.02 27.15 1.58
C ILE A 128 3.79 27.93 0.28
N VAL A 129 2.52 28.17 -0.05
CA VAL A 129 2.09 28.96 -1.22
C VAL A 129 0.99 29.96 -0.84
N THR A 130 0.86 31.04 -1.61
CA THR A 130 -0.14 32.08 -1.36
C THR A 130 -1.57 31.59 -1.59
N ASP A 131 -2.56 32.23 -0.95
CA ASP A 131 -3.98 31.91 -1.17
C ASP A 131 -4.42 32.17 -2.61
N SER A 132 -3.79 33.14 -3.30
CA SER A 132 -4.05 33.36 -4.72
C SER A 132 -3.70 32.14 -5.59
N ILE A 133 -2.58 31.45 -5.29
CA ILE A 133 -2.19 30.21 -5.96
C ILE A 133 -3.20 29.10 -5.63
N LYS A 134 -3.52 28.91 -4.34
CA LYS A 134 -4.50 27.89 -3.92
C LYS A 134 -5.85 28.09 -4.61
N ASN A 135 -6.35 29.33 -4.64
CA ASN A 135 -7.63 29.68 -5.26
C ASN A 135 -7.62 29.46 -6.77
N TYR A 136 -6.52 29.78 -7.46
CA TYR A 136 -6.38 29.49 -8.89
C TYR A 136 -6.57 28.00 -9.19
N TRP A 137 -5.89 27.11 -8.45
CA TRP A 137 -6.02 25.66 -8.65
C TRP A 137 -7.39 25.11 -8.26
N LYS A 138 -8.00 25.67 -7.20
CA LYS A 138 -9.34 25.28 -6.76
C LYS A 138 -10.38 25.50 -7.87
N GLN A 139 -10.27 26.60 -8.61
CA GLN A 139 -11.19 27.00 -9.68
C GLN A 139 -11.10 26.18 -10.97
N LEU A 140 -10.02 25.41 -11.19
CA LEU A 140 -9.91 24.58 -12.39
C LEU A 140 -10.80 23.33 -12.28
N ASP A 141 -11.44 22.94 -13.38
CA ASP A 141 -12.21 21.70 -13.45
C ASP A 141 -11.30 20.45 -13.41
N PHE A 142 -11.88 19.30 -13.09
CA PHE A 142 -11.15 18.03 -13.00
C PHE A 142 -10.37 17.69 -14.27
N ASP A 143 -11.02 17.80 -15.43
CA ASP A 143 -10.44 17.46 -16.73
C ASP A 143 -9.67 18.61 -17.38
N HIS A 144 -9.42 19.70 -16.64
CA HIS A 144 -8.52 20.74 -17.10
C HIS A 144 -7.11 20.14 -17.33
N PRO A 145 -6.44 20.41 -18.48
CA PRO A 145 -5.17 19.77 -18.82
C PRO A 145 -4.09 19.89 -17.73
N LYS A 146 -4.00 21.07 -17.07
CA LYS A 146 -3.06 21.29 -15.95
C LYS A 146 -3.33 20.39 -14.74
N ILE A 147 -4.59 20.08 -14.44
CA ILE A 147 -4.97 19.19 -13.33
C ILE A 147 -4.56 17.76 -13.64
N ILE A 148 -4.85 17.29 -14.87
CA ILE A 148 -4.42 15.98 -15.37
C ILE A 148 -2.89 15.85 -15.28
N THR A 149 -2.15 16.80 -15.85
CA THR A 149 -0.68 16.79 -15.83
C THR A 149 -0.12 16.82 -14.41
N ALA A 150 -0.63 17.69 -13.53
CA ALA A 150 -0.19 17.78 -12.14
C ALA A 150 -0.40 16.44 -11.41
N TYR A 151 -1.58 15.84 -11.55
CA TYR A 151 -1.87 14.59 -10.84
C TYR A 151 -1.04 13.41 -11.36
N ILE A 152 -0.81 13.31 -12.67
CA ILE A 152 0.07 12.29 -13.25
C ILE A 152 1.50 12.44 -12.75
N ASN A 153 2.04 13.66 -12.70
CA ASN A 153 3.39 13.91 -12.21
C ASN A 153 3.50 13.61 -10.71
N TYR A 154 2.49 14.00 -9.93
CA TYR A 154 2.43 13.68 -8.50
C TYR A 154 2.40 12.17 -8.24
N ILE A 155 1.51 11.43 -8.91
CA ILE A 155 1.48 9.96 -8.85
C ILE A 155 2.80 9.37 -9.30
N SER A 156 3.41 9.92 -10.36
CA SER A 156 4.70 9.45 -10.87
C SER A 156 5.80 9.56 -9.81
N TRP A 157 5.87 10.68 -9.07
CA TRP A 157 6.83 10.81 -7.96
C TRP A 157 6.65 9.72 -6.91
N LEU A 158 5.39 9.41 -6.57
CA LEU A 158 5.08 8.38 -5.58
C LEU A 158 5.37 6.97 -6.11
N ILE A 159 5.00 6.65 -7.34
CA ILE A 159 5.34 5.37 -7.99
C ILE A 159 6.85 5.22 -8.04
N ASP A 160 7.58 6.27 -8.43
CA ASP A 160 9.02 6.21 -8.58
C ASP A 160 9.73 6.02 -7.23
N ALA A 161 9.22 6.60 -6.15
CA ALA A 161 9.75 6.45 -4.81
C ALA A 161 9.42 5.07 -4.18
N PHE A 162 8.16 4.66 -4.21
CA PHE A 162 7.68 3.49 -3.47
C PHE A 162 7.74 2.17 -4.26
N LYS A 163 7.83 2.23 -5.60
CA LYS A 163 7.81 1.06 -6.49
C LYS A 163 6.67 0.08 -6.15
N PRO A 164 5.41 0.55 -6.13
CA PRO A 164 4.30 -0.30 -5.73
C PRO A 164 4.00 -1.41 -6.74
N ILE A 165 3.35 -2.46 -6.25
CA ILE A 165 2.80 -3.52 -7.10
C ILE A 165 1.35 -3.25 -7.52
N TYR A 166 0.67 -2.35 -6.82
CA TYR A 166 -0.69 -1.93 -7.11
C TYR A 166 -0.85 -0.45 -6.80
N ILE A 167 -1.72 0.23 -7.54
CA ILE A 167 -2.10 1.61 -7.26
C ILE A 167 -3.62 1.79 -7.36
N ASN A 168 -4.17 2.59 -6.45
CA ASN A 168 -5.50 3.14 -6.51
C ASN A 168 -5.40 4.67 -6.63
N PHE A 169 -5.69 5.21 -7.81
CA PHE A 169 -5.71 6.65 -8.11
C PHE A 169 -7.14 7.22 -8.20
N GLY A 170 -8.14 6.45 -7.76
CA GLY A 170 -9.57 6.79 -7.81
C GLY A 170 -10.26 6.57 -6.47
N VAL A 171 -9.56 6.88 -5.38
CA VAL A 171 -9.97 6.61 -3.99
C VAL A 171 -11.41 7.06 -3.72
N GLU A 172 -12.25 6.11 -3.29
CA GLU A 172 -13.59 6.35 -2.70
C GLU A 172 -14.50 7.29 -3.51
N SER A 173 -14.43 7.22 -4.84
CA SER A 173 -15.16 8.09 -5.76
C SER A 173 -16.66 7.80 -5.88
N ASN A 174 -17.20 6.90 -5.06
CA ASN A 174 -18.59 6.44 -5.09
C ASN A 174 -19.55 7.24 -4.20
N ASN A 175 -19.25 8.51 -3.90
CA ASN A 175 -20.11 9.36 -3.07
C ASN A 175 -21.46 9.64 -3.78
N PRO A 176 -22.64 9.37 -3.18
CA PRO A 176 -23.92 9.61 -3.85
C PRO A 176 -24.27 11.10 -4.04
N LEU A 177 -23.53 12.02 -3.39
CA LEU A 177 -23.79 13.46 -3.39
C LEU A 177 -22.94 14.23 -4.43
N TRP A 178 -22.47 13.56 -5.48
CA TRP A 178 -21.80 14.22 -6.59
C TRP A 178 -22.72 15.23 -7.28
N ASP A 179 -22.14 16.37 -7.67
CA ASP A 179 -22.71 17.14 -8.77
C ASP A 179 -22.54 16.33 -10.07
N ALA A 180 -23.61 16.23 -10.87
CA ALA A 180 -23.64 15.39 -12.06
C ALA A 180 -22.63 15.85 -13.12
N THR A 181 -22.47 17.17 -13.29
CA THR A 181 -21.52 17.74 -14.24
C THR A 181 -20.09 17.48 -13.76
N ALA A 182 -19.80 17.76 -12.49
CA ALA A 182 -18.49 17.50 -11.89
C ALA A 182 -18.10 16.01 -11.98
N PHE A 183 -19.05 15.09 -11.82
CA PHE A 183 -18.80 13.66 -11.98
C PHE A 183 -18.39 13.29 -13.41
N ILE A 184 -19.02 13.88 -14.43
CA ILE A 184 -18.60 13.69 -15.84
C ILE A 184 -17.15 14.16 -16.03
N HIS A 185 -16.81 15.37 -15.56
CA HIS A 185 -15.43 15.88 -15.63
C HIS A 185 -14.45 14.97 -14.86
N TYR A 186 -14.84 14.45 -13.69
CA TYR A 186 -14.04 13.51 -12.93
C TYR A 186 -13.79 12.19 -13.70
N THR A 187 -14.82 11.62 -14.33
CA THR A 187 -14.65 10.39 -15.13
C THR A 187 -13.74 10.60 -16.34
N ASN A 188 -13.85 11.75 -17.02
CA ASN A 188 -12.94 12.15 -18.10
C ASN A 188 -11.50 12.26 -17.59
N PHE A 189 -11.32 12.93 -16.45
CA PHE A 189 -10.03 13.08 -15.78
C PHE A 189 -9.39 11.73 -15.45
N ILE A 190 -10.10 10.83 -14.76
CA ILE A 190 -9.58 9.51 -14.39
C ILE A 190 -9.25 8.66 -15.61
N SER A 191 -10.06 8.72 -16.67
CA SER A 191 -9.79 8.02 -17.94
C SER A 191 -8.47 8.48 -18.59
N ASN A 192 -8.23 9.79 -18.59
CA ASN A 192 -6.98 10.38 -19.10
C ASN A 192 -5.77 10.01 -18.22
N VAL A 193 -5.93 10.06 -16.90
CA VAL A 193 -4.89 9.68 -15.94
C VAL A 193 -4.50 8.22 -16.12
N TYR A 194 -5.48 7.31 -16.17
CA TYR A 194 -5.25 5.88 -16.38
C TYR A 194 -4.47 5.64 -17.69
N SER A 195 -4.95 6.22 -18.79
CA SER A 195 -4.35 6.00 -20.11
C SER A 195 -2.87 6.42 -20.14
N GLN A 196 -2.54 7.57 -19.56
CA GLN A 196 -1.17 8.08 -19.52
C GLN A 196 -0.28 7.32 -18.53
N LEU A 197 -0.79 6.99 -17.34
CA LEU A 197 -0.06 6.19 -16.37
C LEU A 197 0.25 4.80 -16.91
N LYS A 198 -0.68 4.16 -17.63
CA LYS A 198 -0.46 2.82 -18.19
C LYS A 198 0.60 2.81 -19.30
N VAL A 199 0.71 3.90 -20.06
CA VAL A 199 1.82 4.08 -21.01
C VAL A 199 3.15 4.22 -20.29
N LYS A 200 3.20 5.03 -19.21
CA LYS A 200 4.45 5.30 -18.47
C LYS A 200 4.90 4.13 -17.59
N TYR A 201 3.95 3.43 -16.98
CA TYR A 201 4.16 2.35 -16.01
C TYR A 201 3.35 1.10 -16.41
N PRO A 202 3.71 0.40 -17.50
CA PRO A 202 2.91 -0.70 -18.04
C PRO A 202 2.77 -1.89 -17.09
N GLY A 203 3.72 -2.07 -16.17
CA GLY A 203 3.73 -3.15 -15.17
C GLY A 203 2.92 -2.89 -13.90
N ILE A 204 2.31 -1.71 -13.78
CA ILE A 204 1.43 -1.32 -12.66
C ILE A 204 -0.02 -1.26 -13.14
#